data_AF-A0A2N0LD33-F1
#
_entry.id   AF-A0A2N0LD33-F1
#
_cell.length_a   1.000
_cell.length_b   1.000
_cell.length_c   1.000
_cell.angle_alpha   90.00
_cell.angle_beta   90.00
_cell.angle_gamma   90.00
#
_symmetry.space_group_name_H-M   'P 1'
#
loop_
_entity.id
_entity.type
_entity.pdbx_description
1 polymer ?
#
loop_
_entity_poly.entity_id
_entity_poly.type
_entity_poly.pdbx_seq_one_letter_code
_entity_poly.pdbx_strand_id
1 'polypeptide(L)'
;MFRFALISLLPLSGLLRMIVWYRDGYMNQSSNDPWQASALTDAVMERASKELRDILHSLAVNLRPFPGFMGMTTIQAVEADPGAQIAVDKGCVVVAPDGELYQLILRIIPGPSGMGEVDQIEEFKALECSPKEYIFYAFGAIQELIRIQRQL
;
A
#
# COMPACT_ATOMS: atom_id res chain seq x y z
N MET A 1 30.75 33.14 -4.53
CA MET A 1 32.01 32.63 -5.13
C MET A 1 31.63 31.46 -6.01
N PHE A 2 31.49 31.68 -7.33
CA PHE A 2 31.07 30.64 -8.28
C PHE A 2 32.25 29.71 -8.56
N ARG A 3 32.09 28.40 -8.33
CA ARG A 3 33.04 27.39 -8.80
C ARG A 3 32.47 26.72 -10.06
N PHE A 4 33.18 26.87 -11.17
CA PHE A 4 32.90 26.21 -12.44
C PHE A 4 33.57 24.84 -12.45
N ALA A 5 32.83 23.79 -12.82
CA ALA A 5 33.41 22.52 -13.23
C ALA A 5 33.08 22.31 -14.72
N LEU A 6 34.08 22.46 -15.58
CA LEU A 6 34.00 22.19 -17.00
C LEU A 6 34.25 20.69 -17.20
N ILE A 7 33.21 19.88 -17.42
CA ILE A 7 33.40 18.50 -17.91
C ILE A 7 33.12 18.52 -19.40
N SER A 8 34.22 18.69 -20.14
CA SER A 8 34.30 18.51 -21.59
C SER A 8 34.87 17.11 -21.85
N LEU A 9 34.08 16.23 -22.46
CA LEU A 9 34.56 15.09 -23.23
C LEU A 9 33.73 14.99 -24.53
N LEU A 10 34.17 15.77 -25.53
CA LEU A 10 34.29 15.55 -27.00
C LEU A 10 33.22 14.77 -27.82
N PRO A 11 33.21 14.90 -29.18
CA PRO A 11 32.00 15.26 -29.93
C PRO A 11 31.45 14.13 -30.81
N LEU A 12 30.15 14.15 -31.11
CA LEU A 12 29.59 13.69 -32.38
C LEU A 12 28.23 14.35 -32.63
N SER A 13 28.19 15.12 -33.72
CA SER A 13 27.06 15.53 -34.55
C SER A 13 25.67 15.73 -33.92
N GLY A 14 25.31 17.01 -33.77
CA GLY A 14 23.99 17.54 -34.13
C GLY A 14 22.76 16.96 -33.44
N LEU A 15 22.43 17.47 -32.25
CA LEU A 15 21.06 17.62 -31.73
C LEU A 15 21.11 18.47 -30.43
N LEU A 16 20.09 19.32 -30.23
CA LEU A 16 19.97 20.31 -29.15
C LEU A 16 20.43 19.76 -27.78
N ARG A 17 21.45 20.36 -27.17
CA ARG A 17 21.76 20.15 -25.76
C ARG A 17 20.78 20.96 -24.91
N MET A 18 19.85 20.27 -24.28
CA MET A 18 19.04 20.81 -23.19
C MET A 18 19.97 21.04 -21.99
N ILE A 19 20.24 22.31 -21.66
CA ILE A 19 20.98 22.67 -20.46
C ILE A 19 20.04 22.43 -19.27
N VAL A 20 20.22 21.29 -18.60
CA VAL A 20 19.61 21.06 -17.29
C VAL A 20 20.43 21.86 -16.27
N TRP A 21 19.84 22.94 -15.78
CA TRP A 21 20.40 23.70 -14.66
C TRP A 21 20.18 22.91 -13.37
N TYR A 22 21.25 22.34 -12.81
CA TYR A 22 21.19 21.80 -11.46
C TYR A 22 21.36 22.96 -10.47
N ARG A 23 20.24 23.45 -9.91
CA ARG A 23 20.25 24.49 -8.87
C ARG A 23 20.61 23.85 -7.53
N ASP A 24 21.90 23.63 -7.33
CA ASP A 24 22.50 23.30 -6.05
C ASP A 24 22.40 24.53 -5.14
N GLY A 25 21.36 24.59 -4.28
CA GLY A 25 21.20 25.70 -3.34
C GLY A 25 19.78 26.07 -2.88
N TYR A 26 18.72 25.36 -3.30
CA TYR A 26 17.34 25.61 -2.82
C TYR A 26 16.71 24.42 -2.10
N MET A 27 17.52 23.57 -1.47
CA MET A 27 17.05 22.47 -0.58
C MET A 27 17.52 22.67 0.87
N ASN A 28 17.66 23.91 1.33
CA ASN A 28 18.07 24.17 2.73
C ASN A 28 17.34 25.37 3.38
N GLN A 29 16.04 25.54 3.09
CA GLN A 29 15.15 26.42 3.86
C GLN A 29 13.76 25.81 4.14
N SER A 30 13.39 24.71 3.49
CA SER A 30 12.07 24.06 3.64
C SER A 30 11.88 23.31 4.95
N SER A 31 12.94 23.15 5.77
CA SER A 31 12.92 22.30 6.96
C SER A 31 12.73 23.05 8.29
N ASN A 32 12.58 24.38 8.29
CA ASN A 32 12.55 25.17 9.53
C ASN A 32 11.17 25.77 9.89
N ASP A 33 10.16 25.69 9.02
CA ASP A 33 8.78 26.06 9.34
C ASP A 33 7.97 24.79 9.65
N PRO A 34 7.51 24.58 10.91
CA PRO A 34 6.74 23.41 11.31
C PRO A 34 5.48 23.17 10.45
N TRP A 35 4.84 24.23 9.97
CA TRP A 35 3.60 24.10 9.17
C TRP A 35 3.88 23.60 7.76
N GLN A 36 4.94 24.11 7.13
CA GLN A 36 5.39 23.60 5.82
C GLN A 36 5.89 22.17 5.92
N ALA A 37 6.61 21.83 7.00
CA ALA A 37 7.06 20.47 7.25
C ALA A 37 5.87 19.49 7.42
N SER A 38 4.83 19.90 8.14
CA SER A 38 3.60 19.10 8.28
C SER A 38 2.91 18.88 6.94
N ALA A 39 2.64 19.96 6.20
CA ALA A 39 1.95 19.87 4.91
C ALA A 39 2.73 19.02 3.88
N LEU A 40 4.06 19.15 3.86
CA LEU A 40 4.92 18.32 3.01
C LEU A 40 4.86 16.85 3.43
N THR A 41 4.88 16.57 4.73
CA THR A 41 4.76 15.21 5.27
C THR A 41 3.44 14.59 4.85
N ASP A 42 2.32 15.29 5.02
CA ASP A 42 1.00 14.80 4.63
C ASP A 42 0.93 14.50 3.12
N ALA A 43 1.48 15.39 2.29
CA ALA A 43 1.53 15.20 0.84
C ALA A 43 2.39 13.99 0.42
N VAL A 44 3.48 13.70 1.14
CA VAL A 44 4.30 12.51 0.90
C VAL A 44 3.55 11.25 1.28
N MET A 45 2.87 11.26 2.43
CA MET A 45 2.09 10.10 2.91
C MET A 45 0.93 9.78 1.95
N GLU A 46 0.22 10.79 1.46
CA GLU A 46 -0.87 10.62 0.48
C GLU A 46 -0.37 10.05 -0.85
N ARG A 47 0.81 10.49 -1.29
CA ARG A 47 1.42 9.95 -2.51
C ARG A 47 1.82 8.49 -2.33
N ALA A 48 2.49 8.18 -1.23
CA ALA A 48 2.93 6.81 -0.94
C ALA A 48 1.75 5.85 -0.78
N SER A 49 0.67 6.27 -0.11
CA SER A 49 -0.54 5.44 0.01
C SER A 49 -1.16 5.14 -1.35
N LYS A 50 -1.24 6.14 -2.23
CA LYS A 50 -1.75 5.96 -3.60
C LYS A 50 -0.90 5.00 -4.43
N GLU A 51 0.42 5.19 -4.43
CA GLU A 51 1.33 4.32 -5.17
C GLU A 51 1.26 2.87 -4.68
N LEU A 52 1.16 2.65 -3.37
CA LEU A 52 0.97 1.31 -2.80
C LEU A 52 -0.40 0.71 -3.17
N ARG A 53 -1.46 1.51 -3.25
CA ARG A 53 -2.78 1.06 -3.71
C ARG A 53 -2.71 0.51 -5.14
N ASP A 54 -2.04 1.24 -6.03
CA ASP A 54 -1.87 0.82 -7.42
C ASP A 54 -1.08 -0.49 -7.53
N ILE A 55 -0.02 -0.65 -6.72
CA ILE A 55 0.77 -1.88 -6.64
C ILE A 55 -0.07 -3.04 -6.10
N LEU A 56 -0.76 -2.84 -4.98
CA LEU A 56 -1.59 -3.86 -4.34
C LEU A 56 -2.68 -4.35 -5.29
N HIS A 57 -3.38 -3.42 -5.92
CA HIS A 57 -4.40 -3.73 -6.92
C HIS A 57 -3.82 -4.56 -8.05
N SER A 58 -2.71 -4.13 -8.64
CA SER A 58 -2.04 -4.87 -9.73
C SER A 58 -1.65 -6.29 -9.34
N LEU A 59 -1.11 -6.49 -8.14
CA LEU A 59 -0.74 -7.84 -7.67
C LEU A 59 -1.97 -8.73 -7.43
N ALA A 60 -3.00 -8.20 -6.78
CA ALA A 60 -4.18 -8.96 -6.40
C ALA A 60 -5.02 -9.40 -7.62
N VAL A 61 -5.25 -8.51 -8.58
CA VAL A 61 -6.05 -8.83 -9.77
C VAL A 61 -5.36 -9.84 -10.69
N ASN A 62 -4.04 -9.97 -10.62
CA ASN A 62 -3.26 -10.91 -11.43
C ASN A 62 -3.02 -12.25 -10.71
N LEU A 63 -3.31 -12.36 -9.41
CA LEU A 63 -3.19 -13.61 -8.66
C LEU A 63 -4.43 -14.49 -8.90
N ARG A 64 -4.26 -15.59 -9.64
CA ARG A 64 -5.33 -16.53 -10.00
C ARG A 64 -4.88 -18.00 -9.83
N PRO A 65 -5.64 -18.85 -9.11
CA PRO A 65 -6.80 -18.49 -8.28
C PRO A 65 -6.37 -17.57 -7.13
N PHE A 66 -7.30 -16.73 -6.65
CA PHE A 66 -7.02 -15.92 -5.47
C PHE A 66 -7.06 -16.80 -4.20
N PRO A 67 -6.12 -16.65 -3.25
CA PRO A 67 -6.04 -17.51 -2.07
C PRO A 67 -7.27 -17.41 -1.18
N GLY A 68 -7.57 -18.53 -0.53
CA GLY A 68 -8.58 -18.61 0.52
C GLY A 68 -8.08 -18.04 1.84
N PHE A 69 -8.94 -17.29 2.54
CA PHE A 69 -8.62 -16.75 3.87
C PHE A 69 -8.33 -17.90 4.84
N MET A 70 -7.11 -17.97 5.36
CA MET A 70 -6.63 -19.06 6.23
C MET A 70 -6.94 -20.47 5.68
N GLY A 71 -6.92 -20.63 4.35
CA GLY A 71 -7.20 -21.91 3.68
C GLY A 71 -8.69 -22.26 3.52
N MET A 72 -9.60 -21.34 3.85
CA MET A 72 -11.03 -21.50 3.59
C MET A 72 -11.32 -21.52 2.09
N THR A 73 -12.32 -22.30 1.67
CA THR A 73 -12.78 -22.32 0.28
C THR A 73 -13.88 -21.30 -0.01
N THR A 74 -14.56 -20.80 1.01
CA THR A 74 -15.70 -19.88 0.91
C THR A 74 -15.26 -18.41 0.85
N ILE A 75 -14.18 -18.05 1.55
CA ILE A 75 -13.66 -16.68 1.62
C ILE A 75 -12.39 -16.59 0.80
N GLN A 76 -12.36 -15.74 -0.21
CA GLN A 76 -11.14 -15.37 -0.94
C GLN A 76 -10.60 -14.06 -0.39
N ALA A 77 -9.61 -14.15 0.49
CA ALA A 77 -8.95 -12.98 1.07
C ALA A 77 -7.57 -13.38 1.62
N VAL A 78 -6.65 -12.43 1.67
CA VAL A 78 -5.32 -12.61 2.30
C VAL A 78 -5.20 -11.61 3.44
N GLU A 79 -4.78 -12.07 4.61
CA GLU A 79 -4.57 -11.20 5.77
C GLU A 79 -3.49 -10.14 5.50
N ALA A 80 -3.82 -8.90 5.82
CA ALA A 80 -2.93 -7.76 5.72
C ALA A 80 -2.39 -7.45 7.13
N ASP A 81 -1.25 -8.06 7.49
CA ASP A 81 -0.60 -7.79 8.78
C ASP A 81 0.20 -6.47 8.69
N PRO A 82 -0.19 -5.41 9.46
CA PRO A 82 0.55 -4.15 9.48
C PRO A 82 1.88 -4.25 10.27
N GLY A 83 2.16 -5.41 10.86
CA GLY A 83 3.27 -5.66 11.76
C GLY A 83 3.10 -4.95 13.11
N ALA A 84 4.17 -4.90 13.91
CA ALA A 84 4.19 -4.26 15.22
C ALA A 84 4.09 -2.72 15.18
N GLN A 85 3.91 -2.13 14.01
CA GLN A 85 3.99 -0.67 13.78
C GLN A 85 2.68 0.06 14.09
N ILE A 86 1.54 -0.65 14.16
CA ILE A 86 0.21 -0.07 14.37
C ILE A 86 -0.58 -0.84 15.43
N ALA A 87 -1.43 -0.12 16.17
CA ALA A 87 -2.37 -0.73 17.10
C ALA A 87 -3.40 -1.57 16.33
N VAL A 88 -3.66 -2.79 16.81
CA VAL A 88 -4.55 -3.79 16.17
C VAL A 88 -6.04 -3.46 16.40
N ASP A 89 -6.42 -2.18 16.43
CA ASP A 89 -7.79 -1.75 16.76
C ASP A 89 -8.79 -1.94 15.60
N LYS A 90 -8.29 -2.16 14.38
CA LYS A 90 -9.10 -2.41 13.17
C LYS A 90 -9.54 -3.87 13.01
N GLY A 91 -9.18 -4.78 13.92
CA GLY A 91 -9.51 -6.19 13.80
C GLY A 91 -8.80 -6.86 12.61
N CYS A 92 -9.45 -7.84 11.99
CA CYS A 92 -8.86 -8.57 10.86
C CYS A 92 -8.97 -7.73 9.58
N VAL A 93 -7.85 -7.22 9.10
CA VAL A 93 -7.75 -6.51 7.82
C VAL A 93 -7.26 -7.49 6.76
N VAL A 94 -7.90 -7.47 5.60
CA VAL A 94 -7.59 -8.38 4.49
C VAL A 94 -7.56 -7.63 3.17
N VAL A 95 -6.79 -8.14 2.21
CA VAL A 95 -6.92 -7.79 0.78
C VAL A 95 -7.80 -8.82 0.08
N ALA A 96 -8.74 -8.35 -0.73
CA ALA A 96 -9.65 -9.17 -1.53
C ALA A 96 -9.18 -9.30 -3.00
N PRO A 97 -9.83 -10.13 -3.85
CA PRO A 97 -9.39 -10.36 -5.24
C PRO A 97 -9.44 -9.14 -6.16
N ASP A 98 -10.18 -8.10 -5.77
CA ASP A 98 -10.22 -6.79 -6.43
C ASP A 98 -9.05 -5.89 -6.03
N GLY A 99 -8.24 -6.30 -5.06
CA GLY A 99 -7.07 -5.57 -4.58
C GLY A 99 -7.38 -4.44 -3.59
N GLU A 100 -8.62 -4.35 -3.11
CA GLU A 100 -9.01 -3.41 -2.08
C GLU A 100 -8.82 -4.01 -0.68
N LEU A 101 -8.63 -3.12 0.31
CA LEU A 101 -8.50 -3.50 1.72
C LEU A 101 -9.84 -3.41 2.44
N TYR A 102 -10.13 -4.45 3.22
CA TYR A 102 -11.37 -4.58 3.97
C TYR A 102 -11.08 -4.98 5.41
N GLN A 103 -11.94 -4.54 6.32
CA GLN A 103 -12.13 -5.21 7.59
C GLN A 103 -13.04 -6.42 7.35
N LEU A 104 -12.52 -7.62 7.63
CA LEU A 104 -13.28 -8.86 7.59
C LEU A 104 -13.97 -9.07 8.94
N ILE A 105 -15.29 -9.08 8.93
CA ILE A 105 -16.12 -9.33 10.11
C ILE A 105 -16.76 -10.70 9.96
N LEU A 106 -16.40 -11.62 10.87
CA LEU A 106 -16.99 -12.95 10.96
C LEU A 106 -17.93 -13.00 12.16
N ARG A 107 -19.22 -13.30 11.92
CA ARG A 107 -20.23 -13.43 12.97
C ARG A 107 -20.83 -14.83 12.94
N ILE A 108 -20.89 -15.47 14.10
CA ILE A 108 -21.63 -16.71 14.29
C ILE A 108 -23.05 -16.34 14.69
N ILE A 109 -24.04 -16.85 13.95
CA ILE A 109 -25.47 -16.67 14.24
C ILE A 109 -26.12 -18.03 14.52
N PRO A 110 -27.22 -18.06 15.29
CA PRO A 110 -28.01 -19.29 15.43
C PRO A 110 -28.54 -19.73 14.05
N GLY A 111 -28.33 -21.00 13.70
CA GLY A 111 -28.92 -21.60 12.51
C GLY A 111 -30.43 -21.83 12.67
N PRO A 112 -31.10 -22.33 11.61
CA PRO A 112 -32.54 -22.59 11.62
C PRO A 112 -32.98 -23.45 12.82
N SER A 113 -34.07 -23.04 13.49
CA SER A 113 -34.58 -23.69 14.68
C SER A 113 -34.79 -25.19 14.48
N GLY A 114 -34.07 -26.02 15.24
CA GLY A 114 -34.30 -27.47 15.33
C GLY A 114 -33.11 -28.37 15.01
N MET A 115 -32.00 -27.85 14.44
CA MET A 115 -30.85 -28.67 14.07
C MET A 115 -29.58 -28.45 14.90
N GLY A 116 -29.56 -27.48 15.84
CA GLY A 116 -28.36 -27.19 16.63
C GLY A 116 -27.19 -26.65 15.80
N GLU A 117 -27.47 -26.24 14.56
CA GLU A 117 -26.49 -25.68 13.64
C GLU A 117 -26.25 -24.20 13.98
N VAL A 118 -25.00 -23.77 13.79
CA VAL A 118 -24.62 -22.36 13.79
C VAL A 118 -24.32 -21.98 12.35
N ASP A 119 -24.78 -20.81 11.94
CA ASP A 119 -24.49 -20.25 10.63
C ASP A 119 -23.44 -19.14 10.77
N GLN A 120 -22.71 -18.85 9.70
CA GLN A 120 -21.62 -17.87 9.70
C GLN A 120 -21.93 -16.78 8.68
N ILE A 121 -22.00 -15.53 9.17
CA ILE A 121 -22.08 -14.36 8.31
C ILE A 121 -20.69 -13.79 8.11
N GLU A 122 -20.35 -13.58 6.85
CA GLU A 122 -19.11 -12.95 6.39
C GLU A 122 -19.45 -11.56 5.85
N GLU A 123 -18.83 -10.52 6.40
CA GLU A 123 -19.02 -9.14 5.96
C GLU A 123 -17.66 -8.49 5.66
N PHE A 124 -17.53 -7.98 4.43
CA PHE A 124 -16.39 -7.17 4.00
C PHE A 124 -16.76 -5.69 4.14
N LYS A 125 -16.27 -5.05 5.19
CA LYS A 125 -16.42 -3.60 5.37
C LYS A 125 -15.19 -2.89 4.80
N ALA A 126 -15.39 -1.91 3.93
CA ALA A 126 -14.27 -1.11 3.39
C ALA A 126 -13.40 -0.57 4.53
N LEU A 127 -12.09 -0.69 4.41
CA LEU A 127 -11.17 -0.26 5.47
C LEU A 127 -11.16 1.27 5.57
N GLU A 128 -11.61 1.78 6.70
CA GLU A 128 -11.49 3.19 7.06
C GLU A 128 -10.20 3.42 7.84
N CYS A 129 -9.22 4.04 7.18
CA CYS A 129 -7.91 4.33 7.77
C CYS A 129 -7.27 5.59 7.17
N SER A 130 -6.38 6.21 7.93
CA SER A 130 -5.51 7.30 7.46
C SER A 130 -4.50 6.80 6.41
N PRO A 131 -3.89 7.69 5.60
CA PRO A 131 -2.83 7.31 4.66
C PRO A 131 -1.66 6.58 5.34
N LYS A 132 -1.31 7.00 6.56
CA LYS A 132 -0.29 6.35 7.37
C LYS A 132 -0.64 4.90 7.68
N GLU A 133 -1.85 4.65 8.14
CA GLU A 133 -2.32 3.28 8.43
C GLU A 133 -2.37 2.43 7.16
N TYR A 134 -2.91 3.00 6.07
CA TYR A 134 -2.99 2.33 4.78
C TYR A 134 -1.63 1.83 4.31
N ILE A 135 -0.57 2.63 4.44
CA ILE A 135 0.79 2.26 4.02
C ILE A 135 1.25 0.96 4.69
N PHE A 136 1.03 0.80 5.99
CA PHE A 136 1.47 -0.42 6.70
C PHE A 136 0.66 -1.65 6.29
N TYR A 137 -0.68 -1.53 6.25
CA TYR A 137 -1.53 -2.64 5.81
C TYR A 137 -1.26 -3.04 4.36
N ALA A 138 -1.16 -2.08 3.45
CA ALA A 138 -0.87 -2.33 2.05
C ALA A 138 0.51 -2.96 1.86
N PHE A 139 1.53 -2.47 2.59
CA PHE A 139 2.86 -3.07 2.54
C PHE A 139 2.86 -4.53 2.99
N GLY A 140 2.21 -4.85 4.12
CA GLY A 140 2.08 -6.22 4.62
C GLY A 140 1.38 -7.13 3.61
N ALA A 141 0.23 -6.69 3.09
CA ALA A 141 -0.51 -7.40 2.06
C ALA A 141 0.32 -7.65 0.79
N ILE A 142 1.03 -6.64 0.29
CA ILE A 142 1.91 -6.76 -0.88
C ILE A 142 2.99 -7.82 -0.66
N GLN A 143 3.65 -7.80 0.51
CA GLN A 143 4.68 -8.81 0.83
C GLN A 143 4.10 -10.21 0.83
N GLU A 144 2.90 -10.37 1.38
CA GLU A 144 2.24 -11.67 1.45
C GLU A 144 1.79 -12.17 0.07
N LEU A 145 1.22 -11.30 -0.78
CA LEU A 145 0.87 -11.64 -2.15
C LEU A 145 2.11 -12.04 -2.97
N ILE A 146 3.22 -11.33 -2.82
CA ILE A 146 4.49 -11.69 -3.47
C ILE A 146 5.00 -13.04 -2.96
N ARG A 147 4.91 -13.30 -1.65
CA ARG A 147 5.31 -14.59 -1.05
C ARG A 147 4.50 -15.73 -1.66
N ILE A 148 3.19 -15.56 -1.78
CA ILE A 148 2.29 -16.56 -2.37
C ILE A 148 2.61 -16.77 -3.86
N GLN A 149 2.76 -15.70 -4.65
CA GLN A 149 3.10 -15.80 -6.07
C GLN A 149 4.40 -16.56 -6.33
N ARG A 150 5.40 -16.44 -5.45
CA ARG A 150 6.67 -17.17 -5.57
C ARG A 150 6.58 -18.66 -5.27
N GLN A 151 5.46 -19.12 -4.73
CA GLN A 151 5.23 -20.53 -4.38
C GLN A 151 4.35 -21.26 -5.41
N LEU A 152 3.79 -20.51 -6.38
CA LEU A 152 3.05 -21.03 -7.52
C LEU A 152 4.00 -21.38 -8.67
#